data_AF-A0A847KYS9-F1
#
_entry.id   AF-A0A847KYS9-F1
#
_cell.length_a   1.000
_cell.length_b   1.000
_cell.length_c   1.000
_cell.angle_alpha   90.00
_cell.angle_beta   90.00
_cell.angle_gamma   90.00
#
_symmetry.space_group_name_H-M   'P 1'
#
loop_
_entity.id
_entity.type
_entity.pdbx_description
1 polymer ?
#
loop_
_entity_poly.entity_id
_entity_poly.type
_entity_poly.pdbx_seq_one_letter_code
_entity_poly.pdbx_strand_id
1 'polypeptide(L)'
;MLEDKVNIGLTLESTRIAEALEETGNFEDKLTIAKFALAYAIKNDLDTNLTEDKIGDIGGTKWNIGSVDSDQYLRNVIISLYPEVKTPYRAIEILMNKGLTSIGEIIDNEGIGKISDYM
;
A
#
# COMPACT_ATOMS: atom_id res chain seq x y z
N MET A 1 -16.06 14.38 13.88
CA MET A 1 -15.71 13.65 12.65
C MET A 1 -14.40 12.93 12.92
N LEU A 2 -14.24 11.67 12.49
CA LEU A 2 -12.92 11.02 12.62
C LEU A 2 -11.95 11.76 11.70
N GLU A 3 -10.86 12.27 12.25
CA GLU A 3 -9.82 12.93 11.45
C GLU A 3 -9.04 11.86 10.67
N ASP A 4 -8.88 12.10 9.37
CA ASP A 4 -8.11 11.21 8.51
C ASP A 4 -6.61 11.54 8.57
N LYS A 5 -5.78 10.70 7.96
CA LYS A 5 -4.34 10.87 7.96
C LYS A 5 -3.92 11.98 6.99
N VAL A 6 -2.97 12.80 7.44
CA VAL A 6 -2.23 13.76 6.58
C VAL A 6 -0.89 13.21 6.09
N ASN A 7 -0.49 12.04 6.60
CA ASN A 7 0.68 11.29 6.15
C ASN A 7 0.36 9.80 6.09
N ILE A 8 0.92 9.12 5.08
CA ILE A 8 0.83 7.67 4.89
C ILE A 8 2.20 7.07 5.17
N GLY A 9 2.25 6.01 5.96
CA GLY A 9 3.48 5.32 6.33
C GLY A 9 3.44 3.83 6.00
N LEU A 10 4.58 3.32 5.55
CA LEU A 10 4.84 1.89 5.49
C LEU A 10 5.36 1.41 6.84
N THR A 11 5.07 0.16 7.17
CA THR A 11 5.74 -0.54 8.26
C THR A 11 7.20 -0.80 7.92
N LEU A 12 7.99 -1.21 8.91
CA LEU A 12 9.39 -1.59 8.70
C LEU A 12 9.50 -2.75 7.70
N GLU A 13 8.62 -3.75 7.84
CA GLU A 13 8.57 -4.89 6.94
C GLU A 13 8.18 -4.48 5.51
N SER A 14 7.09 -3.73 5.36
CA SER A 14 6.66 -3.22 4.06
C SER A 14 7.74 -2.35 3.39
N THR A 15 8.49 -1.58 4.18
CA THR A 15 9.62 -0.79 3.67
C THR A 15 10.73 -1.66 3.11
N ARG A 16 11.11 -2.72 3.83
CA ARG A 16 12.12 -3.68 3.37
C ARG A 16 11.71 -4.37 2.07
N ILE A 17 10.42 -4.72 1.93
CA ILE A 17 9.89 -5.34 0.71
C ILE A 17 9.91 -4.34 -0.45
N ALA A 18 9.51 -3.09 -0.20
CA ALA A 18 9.58 -2.04 -1.20
C ALA A 18 11.03 -1.75 -1.65
N GLU A 19 12.00 -1.81 -0.74
CA GLU A 19 13.44 -1.71 -1.07
C GLU A 19 13.91 -2.84 -1.98
N ALA A 20 13.56 -4.08 -1.66
CA ALA A 20 13.91 -5.22 -2.50
C ALA A 20 13.31 -5.11 -3.92
N LEU A 21 12.09 -4.60 -4.03
CA LEU A 21 11.44 -4.35 -5.33
C LEU A 21 12.09 -3.18 -6.10
N GLU A 22 12.45 -2.11 -5.41
CA GLU A 22 13.15 -0.96 -6.00
C GLU A 22 14.52 -1.37 -6.56
N GLU A 23 15.26 -2.24 -5.86
CA GLU A 23 16.55 -2.79 -6.29
C GLU A 23 16.47 -3.59 -7.60
N THR A 24 15.28 -4.05 -8.00
CA THR A 24 15.11 -4.72 -9.31
C THR A 24 15.21 -3.76 -10.49
N GLY A 25 15.05 -2.45 -10.26
CA GLY A 25 15.04 -1.43 -11.30
C GLY A 25 13.78 -1.39 -12.18
N ASN A 26 12.76 -2.19 -11.85
CA ASN A 26 11.50 -2.25 -12.62
C ASN A 26 10.46 -1.19 -12.20
N PHE A 27 10.67 -0.52 -11.06
CA PHE A 27 9.82 0.54 -10.56
C PHE A 27 10.61 1.85 -10.45
N GLU A 28 9.93 2.98 -10.64
CA GLU A 28 10.54 4.30 -10.55
C GLU A 28 11.01 4.63 -9.13
N ASP A 29 10.17 4.37 -8.13
CA ASP A 29 10.44 4.62 -6.73
C ASP A 29 9.57 3.78 -5.78
N LYS A 30 9.89 3.80 -4.48
CA LYS A 30 9.07 3.18 -3.41
C LYS A 30 7.61 3.64 -3.38
N LEU A 31 7.30 4.88 -3.79
CA LEU A 31 5.92 5.37 -3.79
C LEU A 31 5.10 4.68 -4.88
N THR A 32 5.68 4.50 -6.07
CA THR A 32 5.09 3.75 -7.17
C THR A 32 4.87 2.30 -6.77
N ILE A 33 5.84 1.68 -6.09
CA ILE A 33 5.71 0.33 -5.53
C ILE A 33 4.56 0.25 -4.51
N ALA A 34 4.44 1.22 -3.61
CA ALA A 34 3.34 1.24 -2.64
C ALA A 34 1.97 1.37 -3.32
N LYS A 35 1.84 2.21 -4.36
CA LYS A 35 0.60 2.32 -5.15
C LYS A 35 0.29 1.03 -5.91
N PHE A 36 1.30 0.39 -6.47
CA PHE A 36 1.18 -0.94 -7.08
C PHE A 36 0.66 -1.96 -6.06
N ALA A 37 1.23 -1.99 -4.85
CA ALA A 37 0.79 -2.86 -3.78
C ALA A 37 -0.66 -2.59 -3.36
N LEU A 38 -1.10 -1.33 -3.30
CA LEU A 38 -2.52 -1.00 -3.08
C LEU A 38 -3.42 -1.62 -4.15
N ALA A 39 -3.07 -1.47 -5.43
CA ALA A 39 -3.85 -2.03 -6.52
C ALA A 39 -3.86 -3.56 -6.48
N TYR A 40 -2.71 -4.18 -6.16
CA TYR A 40 -2.59 -5.61 -5.94
C TYR A 40 -3.49 -6.08 -4.80
N ALA A 41 -3.53 -5.37 -3.67
CA ALA A 41 -4.37 -5.72 -2.53
C ALA A 41 -5.86 -5.71 -2.90
N ILE A 42 -6.32 -4.70 -3.64
CA ILE A 42 -7.71 -4.64 -4.12
C ILE A 42 -8.00 -5.77 -5.12
N LYS A 43 -7.08 -6.03 -6.07
CA LYS A 43 -7.26 -7.05 -7.10
C LYS A 43 -7.36 -8.48 -6.53
N ASN A 44 -6.73 -8.72 -5.38
CA ASN A 44 -6.66 -10.04 -4.74
C ASN A 44 -7.49 -10.12 -3.45
N ASP A 45 -8.54 -9.29 -3.32
CA ASP A 45 -9.50 -9.32 -2.22
C ASP A 45 -8.89 -9.23 -0.81
N LEU A 46 -7.77 -8.49 -0.66
CA LEU A 46 -7.09 -8.25 0.62
C LEU A 46 -7.66 -7.05 1.39
N ASP A 47 -8.68 -6.42 0.85
CA ASP A 47 -9.36 -5.20 1.29
C ASP A 47 -10.38 -5.41 2.43
N THR A 48 -10.29 -6.53 3.14
CA THR A 48 -11.11 -6.75 4.34
C THR A 48 -10.69 -5.81 5.48
N ASN A 49 -11.61 -5.39 6.36
CA ASN A 49 -11.32 -4.68 7.62
C ASN A 49 -10.48 -3.37 7.50
N LEU A 50 -10.74 -2.55 6.48
CA LEU A 50 -10.02 -1.28 6.19
C LEU A 50 -10.10 -0.19 7.28
N THR A 51 -10.80 -0.43 8.39
CA THR A 51 -10.98 0.53 9.49
C THR A 51 -10.32 0.11 10.79
N GLU A 52 -9.95 -1.16 10.95
CA GLU A 52 -9.56 -1.74 12.25
C GLU A 52 -8.20 -2.46 12.23
N ASP A 53 -7.64 -2.71 11.04
CA ASP A 53 -6.44 -3.53 10.94
C ASP A 53 -5.18 -2.84 11.47
N LYS A 54 -4.46 -3.59 12.31
CA LYS A 54 -3.11 -3.25 12.75
C LYS A 54 -2.11 -3.75 11.71
N ILE A 55 -1.54 -2.83 10.96
CA ILE A 55 -0.63 -3.13 9.84
C ILE A 55 0.81 -3.50 10.22
N GLY A 56 1.11 -3.71 11.51
CA GLY A 56 2.44 -4.05 12.03
C GLY A 56 3.19 -2.85 12.62
N ASP A 57 4.50 -2.99 12.83
CA ASP A 57 5.33 -1.96 13.46
C ASP A 57 5.51 -0.74 12.55
N ILE A 58 4.92 0.37 12.97
CA ILE A 58 4.98 1.66 12.28
C ILE A 58 6.36 2.28 12.52
N GLY A 59 7.06 2.62 11.44
CA GLY A 59 8.40 3.24 11.54
C GLY A 59 9.21 3.24 10.25
N GLY A 60 8.64 2.78 9.13
CA GLY A 60 9.29 2.75 7.83
C GLY A 60 9.14 4.05 7.04
N THR A 61 9.18 3.93 5.72
CA THR A 61 9.03 5.04 4.77
C THR A 61 7.71 5.78 4.97
N LYS A 62 7.73 7.11 4.88
CA LYS A 62 6.56 7.96 5.13
C LYS A 62 6.48 9.10 4.12
N TRP A 63 5.26 9.36 3.65
CA TRP A 63 4.95 10.45 2.72
C TRP A 63 3.80 11.31 3.23
N ASN A 64 3.82 12.59 2.83
CA ASN A 64 2.64 13.44 2.96
C ASN A 64 1.59 13.05 1.91
N ILE A 65 0.30 13.16 2.23
CA ILE A 65 -0.77 12.82 1.27
C ILE A 65 -0.70 13.62 -0.04
N GLY A 66 -0.15 14.85 -0.03
CA GLY A 66 0.07 15.64 -1.24
C GLY A 66 1.12 15.07 -2.18
N SER A 67 2.04 14.23 -1.69
CA SER A 67 2.96 13.46 -2.54
C SER A 67 2.28 12.18 -3.05
N VAL A 68 1.44 11.55 -2.22
CA VAL A 68 0.78 10.28 -2.56
C VAL A 68 -0.36 10.48 -3.56
N ASP A 69 -1.19 11.49 -3.35
CA ASP A 69 -2.51 11.65 -3.97
C ASP A 69 -2.88 13.13 -4.14
N SER A 70 -2.04 13.89 -4.85
CA SER A 70 -2.16 15.34 -5.02
C SER A 70 -3.48 15.79 -5.67
N ASP A 71 -4.06 14.95 -6.53
CA ASP A 71 -5.30 15.18 -7.25
C ASP A 71 -6.53 14.51 -6.60
N GLN A 72 -6.33 13.84 -5.46
CA GLN A 72 -7.34 13.07 -4.75
C GLN A 72 -7.92 11.89 -5.54
N TYR A 73 -7.21 11.41 -6.58
CA TYR A 73 -7.66 10.28 -7.38
C TYR A 73 -7.80 9.01 -6.54
N LEU A 74 -6.79 8.64 -5.76
CA LEU A 74 -6.81 7.44 -4.92
C LEU A 74 -7.90 7.56 -3.85
N ARG A 75 -8.03 8.73 -3.22
CA ARG A 75 -9.14 9.01 -2.30
C ARG A 75 -10.49 8.72 -2.95
N ASN A 76 -10.70 9.21 -4.17
CA ASN A 76 -11.96 9.05 -4.90
C ASN A 76 -12.22 7.60 -5.30
N VAL A 77 -11.18 6.84 -5.67
CA VAL A 77 -11.27 5.40 -5.90
C VAL A 77 -11.74 4.69 -4.62
N ILE A 78 -11.09 4.95 -3.48
CA ILE A 78 -11.42 4.28 -2.21
C ILE A 78 -12.85 4.55 -1.76
N ILE A 79 -13.33 5.81 -1.81
CA ILE A 79 -14.73 6.10 -1.42
C ILE A 79 -15.76 5.57 -2.42
N SER A 80 -15.35 5.31 -3.66
CA SER A 80 -16.23 4.72 -4.69
C SER A 80 -16.36 3.21 -4.51
N LEU A 81 -15.25 2.53 -4.17
CA LEU A 81 -15.24 1.09 -3.91
C LEU A 81 -15.79 0.75 -2.52
N TYR A 82 -15.53 1.61 -1.52
CA TYR A 82 -15.85 1.38 -0.11
C TYR A 82 -16.60 2.59 0.49
N PRO A 83 -17.89 2.80 0.14
CA PRO A 83 -18.65 4.00 0.56
C PRO A 83 -18.82 4.16 2.09
N GLU A 84 -18.67 3.08 2.84
CA GLU A 84 -18.70 3.05 4.30
C GLU A 84 -17.43 3.62 4.95
N VAL A 85 -16.29 3.58 4.26
CA VAL A 85 -15.00 4.08 4.76
C VAL A 85 -15.05 5.59 4.95
N LYS A 86 -14.88 6.04 6.20
CA LYS A 86 -14.87 7.47 6.56
C LYS A 86 -13.48 8.10 6.59
N THR A 87 -12.44 7.27 6.50
CA THR A 87 -11.03 7.70 6.52
C THR A 87 -10.27 7.05 5.36
N PRO A 88 -10.50 7.51 4.12
CA PRO A 88 -9.91 6.92 2.93
C PRO A 88 -8.37 6.88 2.95
N TYR A 89 -7.67 7.88 3.50
CA TYR A 89 -6.20 7.84 3.54
C TYR A 89 -5.66 6.79 4.52
N ARG A 90 -6.38 6.51 5.61
CA ARG A 90 -6.09 5.36 6.46
C ARG A 90 -6.31 4.03 5.72
N ALA A 91 -7.37 3.91 4.93
CA ALA A 91 -7.61 2.71 4.11
C ALA A 91 -6.53 2.53 3.03
N ILE A 92 -6.09 3.61 2.38
CA ILE A 92 -4.96 3.61 1.44
C ILE A 92 -3.70 3.05 2.13
N GLU A 93 -3.36 3.58 3.30
CA GLU A 93 -2.20 3.08 4.08
C GLU A 93 -2.34 1.58 4.39
N ILE A 94 -3.52 1.13 4.79
CA ILE A 94 -3.77 -0.28 5.09
C ILE A 94 -3.55 -1.16 3.86
N LEU A 95 -4.14 -0.78 2.73
CA LEU A 95 -4.03 -1.53 1.47
C LEU A 95 -2.58 -1.58 0.95
N MET A 96 -1.84 -0.47 1.04
CA MET A 96 -0.42 -0.44 0.66
C MET A 96 0.40 -1.45 1.47
N ASN A 97 0.21 -1.48 2.79
CA ASN A 97 0.97 -2.38 3.66
C ASN A 97 0.53 -3.84 3.47
N LYS A 98 -0.77 -4.12 3.37
CA LYS A 98 -1.26 -5.48 3.09
C LYS A 98 -0.77 -6.02 1.76
N GLY A 99 -0.82 -5.19 0.72
CA GLY A 99 -0.31 -5.55 -0.59
C GLY A 99 1.18 -5.88 -0.55
N LEU A 100 1.98 -5.04 0.13
CA LEU A 100 3.41 -5.27 0.29
C LEU A 100 3.70 -6.55 1.07
N THR A 101 3.03 -6.78 2.21
CA THR A 101 3.20 -8.02 2.98
C THR A 101 2.86 -9.26 2.14
N SER A 102 1.74 -9.26 1.42
CA SER A 102 1.37 -10.39 0.55
C SER A 102 2.36 -10.58 -0.62
N ILE A 103 2.86 -9.50 -1.21
CA ILE A 103 3.94 -9.57 -2.21
C ILE A 103 5.23 -10.15 -1.58
N GLY A 104 5.57 -9.75 -0.35
CA GLY A 104 6.69 -10.30 0.39
C GLY A 104 6.60 -11.81 0.58
N GLU A 105 5.41 -12.32 0.91
CA GLU A 105 5.16 -13.76 1.01
C GLU A 105 5.40 -14.48 -0.32
N ILE A 106 5.03 -13.87 -1.46
CA ILE A 106 5.33 -14.43 -2.78
C ILE A 106 6.84 -14.43 -3.03
N ILE A 107 7.54 -13.35 -2.70
CA ILE A 107 9.00 -13.25 -2.87
C ILE A 107 9.70 -14.33 -2.04
N ASP A 108 9.28 -14.54 -0.80
CA ASP A 108 9.89 -15.52 0.10
C ASP A 108 9.63 -16.97 -0.34
N ASN A 109 8.46 -17.26 -0.94
CA ASN A 109 8.07 -18.61 -1.36
C ASN A 109 8.48 -18.98 -2.79
N GLU A 110 8.41 -18.02 -3.72
CA GLU A 110 8.54 -18.24 -5.17
C GLU A 110 9.70 -17.45 -5.81
N GLY A 111 10.30 -16.52 -5.06
CA GLY A 111 11.39 -15.67 -5.51
C GLY A 111 10.90 -14.38 -6.19
N ILE A 112 11.74 -13.34 -6.11
CA ILE A 112 11.40 -11.99 -6.58
C ILE A 112 11.06 -11.91 -8.07
N GLY A 113 11.58 -12.83 -8.89
CA GLY A 113 11.27 -12.90 -10.31
C GLY A 113 9.80 -13.18 -10.61
N LYS A 114 9.02 -13.70 -9.65
CA LYS A 114 7.60 -13.97 -9.83
C LYS A 114 6.75 -12.70 -9.90
N ILE A 115 7.26 -11.58 -9.39
CA ILE A 115 6.51 -10.32 -9.31
C ILE A 115 6.23 -9.74 -10.70
N SER A 116 7.04 -10.06 -11.71
CA SER A 116 6.83 -9.60 -13.10
C SER A 116 5.52 -10.09 -13.72
N ASP A 117 4.92 -11.18 -13.23
CA ASP A 117 3.62 -11.67 -13.70
C ASP A 117 2.45 -10.75 -13.30
N TYR A 118 2.70 -9.80 -12.40
CA TYR A 118 1.70 -8.86 -11.87
C TYR A 118 1.89 -7.42 -12.37
N MET A 119 2.99 -7.13 -13.08
CA MET A 119 3.31 -5.81 -13.64
C MET A 119 2.65 -5.60 -15.00
#